data_AF-A0A3A5AQ21-F1
#
_entry.id   AF-A0A3A5AQ21-F1
#
_cell.length_a   1.000
_cell.length_b   1.000
_cell.length_c   1.000
_cell.angle_alpha   90.00
_cell.angle_beta   90.00
_cell.angle_gamma   90.00
#
_symmetry.space_group_name_H-M   'P 1'
#
loop_
_entity.id
_entity.type
_entity.pdbx_description
1 polymer ?
#
loop_
_entity_poly.entity_id
_entity_poly.type
_entity_poly.pdbx_seq_one_letter_code
_entity_poly.pdbx_strand_id
1 'polypeptide(L)'
;MAGKSYLRWAFLGMALALGLMLAPSLLSAKTQTHAPFPLLTEDGKIINPLTGENADQPYSPRQTCGTSNCHSYDQITKGYHFQQGWDRIKDDFNPKKPWLLSDGMMGKF
;
A
#
# COMPACT_ATOMS: atom_id res chain seq x y z
N MET A 1 -22.84 -51.50 11.28
CA MET A 1 -23.01 -50.11 11.76
C MET A 1 -21.68 -49.33 11.81
N ALA A 2 -20.75 -49.55 10.88
CA ALA A 2 -19.41 -48.94 10.91
C ALA A 2 -19.18 -47.83 9.87
N GLY A 3 -20.01 -47.70 8.82
CA GLY A 3 -19.77 -46.75 7.72
C GLY A 3 -20.06 -45.28 8.02
N LYS A 4 -20.94 -44.99 8.99
CA LYS A 4 -21.34 -43.60 9.32
C LYS A 4 -20.28 -42.85 10.14
N SER A 5 -19.41 -43.57 10.87
CA SER A 5 -18.32 -42.97 11.64
C SER A 5 -17.15 -42.57 10.74
N TYR A 6 -16.76 -43.40 9.77
CA TYR A 6 -15.69 -43.06 8.82
C TYR A 6 -15.99 -41.81 8.00
N LEU A 7 -17.24 -41.64 7.57
CA LEU A 7 -17.65 -40.45 6.82
C LEU A 7 -17.53 -39.18 7.67
N ARG A 8 -17.89 -39.25 8.96
CA ARG A 8 -17.76 -38.12 9.91
C ARG A 8 -16.30 -37.75 10.15
N TRP A 9 -15.41 -38.73 10.31
CA TRP A 9 -13.98 -38.48 10.47
C TRP A 9 -13.32 -37.95 9.19
N ALA A 10 -13.77 -38.39 8.02
CA ALA A 10 -13.32 -37.85 6.73
C ALA A 10 -13.73 -36.37 6.55
N PHE A 11 -14.97 -36.01 6.91
CA PHE A 11 -15.44 -34.62 6.87
C PHE A 11 -14.70 -33.74 7.89
N LEU A 12 -14.46 -34.23 9.11
CA LEU A 12 -13.66 -33.52 10.11
C LEU A 12 -12.21 -33.33 9.67
N GLY A 13 -11.59 -34.36 9.10
CA GLY A 13 -10.22 -34.27 8.56
C GLY A 13 -10.13 -33.29 7.39
N MET A 14 -11.12 -33.29 6.49
CA MET A 14 -11.18 -32.36 5.36
C MET A 14 -11.43 -30.92 5.80
N ALA A 15 -12.31 -30.68 6.77
CA ALA A 15 -12.55 -29.37 7.34
C ALA A 15 -11.31 -28.82 8.08
N LEU A 16 -10.60 -29.68 8.82
CA LEU A 16 -9.36 -29.31 9.51
C LEU A 16 -8.24 -28.97 8.51
N ALA A 17 -8.09 -29.77 7.44
CA ALA A 17 -7.12 -29.53 6.38
C ALA A 17 -7.43 -28.22 5.63
N LEU A 18 -8.70 -27.95 5.31
CA LEU A 18 -9.12 -26.72 4.65
C LEU A 18 -8.89 -25.48 5.54
N GLY A 19 -9.19 -25.60 6.84
CA GLY A 19 -8.89 -24.54 7.82
C GLY A 19 -7.40 -24.24 7.94
N LEU A 20 -6.55 -25.28 7.92
CA LEU A 20 -5.10 -25.14 7.99
C LEU A 20 -4.49 -24.51 6.72
N MET A 21 -5.11 -24.73 5.55
CA MET A 21 -4.69 -24.09 4.28
C MET A 21 -5.16 -22.64 4.13
N LEU A 22 -6.23 -22.24 4.82
CA LEU A 22 -6.77 -20.87 4.79
C LEU A 22 -6.20 -19.97 5.90
N ALA A 23 -5.67 -20.53 6.99
CA ALA A 23 -5.08 -19.80 8.10
C ALA A 23 -3.84 -18.93 7.76
N PRO A 24 -2.90 -19.34 6.88
CA PRO A 24 -1.67 -18.57 6.64
C PRO A 24 -1.93 -17.19 5.99
N SER A 25 -3.00 -17.07 5.23
CA SER A 25 -3.38 -15.84 4.52
C SER A 25 -3.87 -14.73 5.45
N LEU A 26 -4.31 -15.07 6.66
CA LEU A 26 -4.80 -14.10 7.65
C LEU A 26 -3.68 -13.57 8.56
N LEU A 27 -2.52 -14.24 8.62
CA LEU A 27 -1.42 -13.88 9.53
C LEU A 27 -0.28 -13.10 8.85
N SER A 28 -0.28 -12.97 7.52
CA SER A 28 0.79 -12.29 6.79
C SER A 28 0.40 -10.88 6.33
N ALA A 29 0.08 -10.01 7.29
CA ALA A 29 0.18 -8.57 7.08
C ALA A 29 1.49 -8.10 7.73
N LYS A 30 2.63 -8.50 7.15
CA LYS A 30 3.92 -7.95 7.58
C LYS A 30 3.94 -6.47 7.19
N THR A 31 3.79 -5.58 8.17
CA THR A 31 4.03 -4.15 7.95
C THR A 31 5.49 -3.99 7.55
N GLN A 32 5.73 -3.67 6.28
CA GLN A 32 7.07 -3.36 5.79
C GLN A 32 7.45 -1.98 6.33
N THR A 33 8.26 -1.97 7.38
CA THR A 33 8.82 -0.74 7.95
C THR A 33 10.16 -0.43 7.29
N HIS A 34 10.43 0.86 7.06
CA HIS A 34 11.73 1.33 6.58
C HIS A 34 12.69 1.48 7.77
N ALA A 35 14.00 1.32 7.53
CA ALA A 35 15.02 1.68 8.51
C ALA A 35 14.98 3.20 8.79
N PRO A 36 15.47 3.69 9.95
CA PRO A 36 15.57 5.14 10.15
C PRO A 36 16.45 5.83 9.10
N PHE A 37 16.03 6.99 8.61
CA PHE A 37 16.78 7.85 7.69
C PHE A 37 16.59 9.33 8.06
N PRO A 38 17.55 10.21 7.76
CA PRO A 38 17.40 11.65 8.01
C PRO A 38 16.39 12.26 7.03
N LEU A 39 15.63 13.24 7.50
CA LEU A 39 14.85 14.11 6.63
C LEU A 39 15.79 15.12 5.97
N LEU A 40 15.53 15.47 4.71
CA LEU A 40 16.34 16.41 3.95
C LEU A 40 15.51 17.62 3.51
N THR A 41 16.12 18.80 3.48
CA THR A 41 15.58 20.00 2.84
C THR A 41 15.57 19.85 1.31
N GLU A 42 14.98 20.80 0.58
CA GLU A 42 15.00 20.81 -0.89
C GLU A 42 16.42 20.87 -1.47
N ASP A 43 17.33 21.58 -0.79
CA ASP A 43 18.76 21.66 -1.15
C ASP A 43 19.56 20.42 -0.71
N GLY A 44 18.92 19.42 -0.11
CA GLY A 44 19.55 18.17 0.34
C GLY A 44 20.29 18.27 1.68
N LYS A 45 20.04 19.31 2.49
CA LYS A 45 20.63 19.43 3.83
C LYS A 45 19.86 18.61 4.85
N ILE A 46 20.53 18.05 5.85
CA ILE A 46 19.87 17.28 6.92
C ILE A 46 19.00 18.19 7.77
N ILE A 47 17.78 17.76 8.05
CA ILE A 47 16.90 18.32 9.06
C ILE A 47 17.04 17.47 10.32
N ASN A 48 17.52 18.09 11.40
CA ASN A 48 17.65 17.43 12.69
C ASN A 48 16.81 18.16 13.75
N PRO A 49 15.60 17.65 14.05
CA PRO A 49 14.71 18.29 15.02
C PRO A 49 15.22 18.18 16.47
N LEU A 50 16.18 17.30 16.76
CA LEU A 50 16.73 17.14 18.11
C LEU A 50 17.79 18.21 18.43
N THR A 51 18.55 18.64 17.43
CA THR A 51 19.59 19.67 17.57
C THR A 51 19.12 21.06 17.12
N GLY A 52 18.00 21.13 16.40
CA GLY A 52 17.48 22.36 15.79
C GLY A 52 18.08 22.69 14.42
N GLU A 53 19.00 21.88 13.92
CA GLU A 53 19.61 22.08 12.60
C GLU A 53 18.56 21.97 11.49
N ASN A 54 18.35 23.07 10.74
CA ASN A 54 17.35 23.20 9.69
C ASN A 54 15.92 22.80 10.12
N ALA A 55 15.61 22.81 11.42
CA ALA A 55 14.32 22.33 11.95
C ALA A 55 13.12 23.22 11.55
N ASP A 56 13.40 24.43 11.11
CA ASP A 56 12.45 25.41 10.56
C ASP A 56 12.20 25.24 9.06
N GLN A 57 12.99 24.40 8.38
CA GLN A 57 12.91 24.22 6.93
C GLN A 57 11.92 23.11 6.54
N PRO A 58 11.25 23.24 5.38
CA PRO A 58 10.38 22.17 4.88
C PRO A 58 11.21 20.95 4.46
N TYR A 59 10.69 19.76 4.73
CA TYR A 59 11.27 18.52 4.22
C TYR A 59 10.92 18.32 2.75
N SER A 60 11.86 17.76 1.98
CA SER A 60 11.68 17.40 0.58
C SER A 60 11.51 15.88 0.44
N PRO A 61 10.31 15.40 0.06
CA PRO A 61 10.10 13.98 -0.24
C PRO A 61 11.02 13.48 -1.36
N ARG A 62 11.32 14.35 -2.34
CA ARG A 62 12.20 14.04 -3.46
C ARG A 62 13.62 13.77 -2.98
N GLN A 63 14.17 14.66 -2.15
CA GLN A 63 15.51 14.45 -1.62
C GLN A 63 15.54 13.29 -0.63
N THR A 64 14.59 13.27 0.31
CA THR A 64 14.56 12.32 1.42
C THR A 64 14.38 10.87 0.96
N CYS A 65 13.39 10.62 0.08
CA CYS A 65 13.06 9.25 -0.38
C CYS A 65 13.74 8.90 -1.71
N GLY A 66 14.05 9.89 -2.54
CA GLY A 66 14.58 9.72 -3.89
C GLY A 66 16.10 9.70 -3.98
N THR A 67 16.80 10.59 -3.26
CA THR A 67 18.25 10.80 -3.45
C THR A 67 19.11 9.75 -2.75
N SER A 68 18.66 9.22 -1.61
CA SER A 68 19.30 8.13 -0.86
C SER A 68 19.13 6.75 -1.52
N ASN A 69 18.56 6.70 -2.73
CA ASN A 69 18.27 5.49 -3.50
C ASN A 69 17.33 4.51 -2.78
N CYS A 70 16.56 4.98 -1.79
CA CYS A 70 15.54 4.16 -1.14
C CYS A 70 14.45 3.78 -2.14
N HIS A 71 13.97 4.76 -2.93
CA HIS A 71 12.95 4.56 -3.95
C HIS A 71 13.13 5.53 -5.12
N SER A 72 12.64 5.18 -6.31
CA SER A 72 12.50 6.15 -7.40
C SER A 72 11.38 7.14 -7.07
N TYR A 73 11.69 8.43 -7.03
CA TYR A 73 10.69 9.47 -6.76
C TYR A 73 9.57 9.46 -7.81
N ASP A 74 9.91 9.27 -9.08
CA ASP A 74 8.93 9.16 -10.18
C ASP A 74 7.98 7.96 -10.03
N GLN A 75 8.40 6.91 -9.32
CA GLN A 75 7.51 5.80 -9.00
C GLN A 75 6.63 6.11 -7.79
N ILE A 76 7.17 6.79 -6.77
CA ILE A 76 6.38 7.22 -5.61
C ILE A 76 5.20 8.08 -6.06
N THR A 77 5.43 9.05 -6.94
CA THR A 77 4.39 9.99 -7.40
C THR A 77 3.28 9.33 -8.23
N LYS A 78 3.51 8.12 -8.74
CA LYS A 78 2.48 7.32 -9.45
C LYS A 78 1.57 6.53 -8.50
N GLY A 79 1.84 6.55 -7.20
CA GLY A 79 0.97 5.92 -6.23
C GLY A 79 -0.45 6.49 -6.29
N TYR A 80 -1.46 5.62 -6.17
CA TYR A 80 -2.87 6.00 -6.21
C TYR A 80 -3.21 7.18 -5.28
N HIS A 81 -2.57 7.24 -4.10
CA HIS A 81 -2.77 8.33 -3.14
C HIS A 81 -2.49 9.71 -3.74
N PHE A 82 -1.46 9.83 -4.58
CA PHE A 82 -1.08 11.09 -5.24
C PHE A 82 -1.84 11.30 -6.54
N GLN A 83 -1.96 10.24 -7.35
CA GLN A 83 -2.50 10.33 -8.70
C GLN A 83 -4.03 10.38 -8.73
N GLN A 84 -4.71 9.85 -7.71
CA GLN A 84 -6.17 9.85 -7.58
C GLN A 84 -6.89 9.40 -8.87
N GLY A 85 -6.37 8.36 -9.52
CA GLY A 85 -6.93 7.76 -10.74
C GLY A 85 -6.56 8.46 -12.05
N TRP A 86 -5.71 9.49 -12.02
CA TRP A 86 -5.36 10.30 -13.20
C TRP A 86 -4.58 9.54 -14.28
N ASP A 87 -3.90 8.47 -13.94
CA ASP A 87 -3.24 7.57 -14.89
C ASP A 87 -4.20 6.56 -15.55
N ARG A 88 -5.45 6.48 -15.10
CA ARG A 88 -6.46 5.51 -15.56
C ARG A 88 -7.78 6.18 -15.96
N ILE A 89 -7.70 7.30 -16.66
CA ILE A 89 -8.85 8.09 -17.13
C ILE A 89 -9.45 7.50 -18.40
N LYS A 90 -10.78 7.37 -18.46
CA LYS A 90 -11.53 7.00 -19.67
C LYS A 90 -12.90 7.69 -19.71
N ASP A 91 -13.32 8.13 -20.90
CA ASP A 91 -14.64 8.75 -21.11
C ASP A 91 -15.80 7.76 -20.88
N ASP A 92 -15.54 6.47 -21.07
CA ASP A 92 -16.52 5.38 -20.86
C ASP A 92 -16.34 4.66 -19.52
N PHE A 93 -15.59 5.25 -18.58
CA PHE A 93 -15.25 4.60 -17.31
C PHE A 93 -16.48 4.17 -16.50
N ASN A 94 -17.51 5.02 -16.43
CA ASN A 94 -18.78 4.65 -15.83
C ASN A 94 -19.96 5.03 -16.73
N PRO A 95 -20.59 4.06 -17.42
CA PRO A 95 -21.68 4.35 -18.36
C PRO A 95 -22.94 4.91 -17.67
N LYS A 96 -23.09 4.69 -16.35
CA LYS A 96 -24.24 5.21 -15.58
C LYS A 96 -23.95 6.59 -14.97
N LYS A 97 -22.68 6.98 -14.88
CA LYS A 97 -22.23 8.25 -14.30
C LYS A 97 -21.13 8.82 -15.19
N PRO A 98 -21.46 9.38 -16.38
CA PRO A 98 -20.48 9.79 -17.37
C PRO A 98 -19.49 10.86 -16.91
N TRP A 99 -19.81 11.59 -15.84
CA TRP A 99 -18.88 12.53 -15.21
C TRP A 99 -17.74 11.82 -14.46
N LEU A 100 -17.93 10.58 -14.00
CA LEU A 100 -16.87 9.80 -13.36
C LEU A 100 -15.92 9.20 -14.39
N LEU A 101 -14.71 9.75 -14.48
CA LEU A 101 -13.73 9.38 -15.50
C LEU A 101 -12.63 8.42 -15.01
N SER A 102 -12.50 8.18 -13.70
CA SER A 102 -11.50 7.28 -13.12
C SER A 102 -11.98 6.62 -11.83
N ASP A 103 -11.18 5.68 -11.29
CA ASP A 103 -11.42 5.03 -10.00
C ASP A 103 -11.19 5.96 -8.79
N GLY A 104 -10.39 7.01 -8.96
CA GLY A 104 -10.05 7.97 -7.91
C GLY A 104 -10.95 9.20 -7.85
N MET A 105 -10.36 10.35 -7.51
CA MET A 105 -11.06 11.63 -7.40
C MET A 105 -11.05 12.42 -8.71
N MET A 106 -10.24 12.03 -9.69
CA MET A 106 -10.26 12.67 -11.00
C MET A 106 -11.58 12.38 -11.73
N GLY A 107 -12.32 13.44 -12.06
CA GLY A 107 -13.68 13.37 -12.60
C GLY A 107 -14.76 13.08 -11.53
N LYS A 108 -14.44 13.16 -10.23
CA LYS A 108 -15.49 13.24 -9.21
C LYS A 108 -15.90 14.70 -9.04
N PHE A 109 -17.20 14.95 -9.30
CA PHE A 109 -17.94 16.23 -9.25
C PHE A 109 -17.80 17.10 -10.49
#